data_AF-A0A9X2CXA4-F1
#
_entry.id   AF-A0A9X2CXA4-F1
#
_cell.length_a   1.000
_cell.length_b   1.000
_cell.length_c   1.000
_cell.angle_alpha   90.00
_cell.angle_beta   90.00
_cell.angle_gamma   90.00
#
_symmetry.space_group_name_H-M   'P 1'
#
loop_
_entity.id
_entity.type
_entity.pdbx_description
1 polymer ?
#
loop_
_entity_poly.entity_id
_entity_poly.type
_entity_poly.pdbx_seq_one_letter_code
_entity_poly.pdbx_strand_id
1 'polypeptide(L)'
;MLAKFYVKVHEVEEEPFDLNHAQFDAISATGNSYDDFVAVSRLEPDLWNKMYEGAEREGYTYFLVDKDDDNPLAAFKRRSDAEVWFKLR
;
A
#
# COMPACT_ATOMS: atom_id res chain seq x y z
N MET A 1 -1.09 -4.95 15.19
CA MET A 1 -0.97 -6.17 14.36
C MET A 1 -0.39 -5.77 13.02
N LEU A 2 0.52 -6.57 12.45
CA LEU A 2 1.04 -6.31 11.09
C LEU A 2 0.00 -6.73 10.05
N ALA A 3 -0.53 -5.77 9.33
CA ALA A 3 -1.35 -5.99 8.14
C ALA A 3 -0.49 -5.84 6.89
N LYS A 4 -0.60 -6.79 5.97
CA LYS A 4 0.07 -6.75 4.66
C LYS A 4 -0.98 -6.69 3.57
N PHE A 5 -0.78 -5.82 2.60
CA PHE A 5 -1.68 -5.66 1.47
C PHE A 5 -0.90 -5.86 0.17
N TYR A 6 -1.29 -6.88 -0.58
CA TYR A 6 -0.66 -7.21 -1.85
C TYR A 6 -1.18 -6.27 -2.94
N VAL A 7 -0.26 -5.72 -3.72
CA VAL A 7 -0.52 -4.82 -4.82
C VAL A 7 0.07 -5.43 -6.07
N LYS A 8 -0.68 -5.41 -7.16
CA LYS A 8 -0.21 -5.76 -8.50
C LYS A 8 -0.69 -4.72 -9.50
N VAL A 9 0.23 -4.20 -10.30
CA VAL A 9 -0.08 -3.33 -11.43
C VAL A 9 -0.25 -4.22 -12.66
N HIS A 10 -1.41 -4.11 -13.29
CA HIS A 10 -1.73 -4.90 -14.49
C HIS A 10 -1.26 -4.22 -15.77
N GLU A 11 -1.41 -2.89 -15.85
CA GLU A 11 -1.09 -2.09 -17.03
C GLU A 11 -0.73 -0.67 -16.59
N VAL A 12 0.11 -0.01 -17.39
CA VAL A 12 0.53 1.38 -17.20
C VAL A 12 0.45 2.06 -18.58
N GLU A 13 -0.29 3.16 -18.68
CA GLU A 13 -0.41 3.93 -19.93
C GLU A 13 0.78 4.88 -20.14
N GLU A 14 1.37 5.41 -19.06
CA GLU A 14 2.48 6.35 -19.09
C GLU A 14 3.65 5.91 -18.19
N GLU A 15 4.84 5.75 -18.77
CA GLU A 15 6.06 5.41 -18.05
C GLU A 15 6.96 6.63 -17.82
N PRO A 16 7.64 6.75 -16.66
CA PRO A 16 7.71 5.78 -15.58
C PRO A 16 6.58 5.92 -14.54
N PHE A 17 5.92 4.80 -14.19
CA PHE A 17 4.98 4.77 -13.07
C PHE A 17 5.70 4.42 -11.77
N ASP A 18 5.81 5.32 -10.80
CA ASP A 18 6.40 5.01 -9.49
C ASP A 18 5.34 4.48 -8.51
N LEU A 19 5.61 3.31 -7.93
CA LEU A 19 4.79 2.65 -6.92
C LEU A 19 5.65 2.33 -5.70
N ASN A 20 5.25 2.83 -4.54
CA ASN A 20 5.94 2.53 -3.28
C ASN A 20 5.01 2.68 -2.07
N HIS A 21 5.46 2.18 -0.92
CA HIS A 21 4.69 2.20 0.33
C HIS A 21 4.24 3.60 0.77
N ALA A 22 5.05 4.64 0.54
CA ALA A 22 4.75 6.01 1.00
C ALA A 22 3.55 6.65 0.29
N GLN A 23 3.01 6.01 -0.75
CA GLN A 23 1.79 6.43 -1.43
C GLN A 23 0.54 5.85 -0.79
N PHE A 24 0.67 5.03 0.24
CA PHE A 24 -0.45 4.41 0.93
C PHE A 24 -0.53 4.85 2.38
N ASP A 25 -1.74 5.15 2.83
CA ASP A 25 -2.07 5.36 4.24
C ASP A 25 -2.93 4.21 4.75
N ALA A 26 -2.84 3.89 6.04
CA ALA A 26 -3.85 3.07 6.71
C ALA A 26 -4.78 3.94 7.57
N ILE A 27 -6.07 3.61 7.53
CA ILE A 27 -7.14 4.33 8.21
C ILE A 27 -7.95 3.37 9.05
N SER A 28 -8.17 3.73 10.30
CA SER A 28 -9.03 2.97 11.21
C SER A 28 -10.49 3.05 10.80
N ALA A 29 -11.32 2.13 11.29
CA ALA A 29 -12.77 2.18 11.10
C ALA A 29 -13.41 3.48 11.62
N THR A 30 -12.76 4.16 12.57
CA THR A 30 -13.20 5.46 13.11
C THR A 30 -12.66 6.67 12.33
N GLY A 31 -11.90 6.45 11.25
CA GLY A 31 -11.34 7.51 10.40
C GLY A 31 -10.01 8.10 10.86
N ASN A 32 -9.37 7.52 11.89
CA ASN A 32 -8.05 7.96 12.34
C ASN A 32 -6.97 7.34 11.45
N SER A 33 -5.89 8.07 11.18
CA SER A 33 -4.76 7.50 10.43
C SER A 33 -3.85 6.69 11.36
N TYR A 34 -3.31 5.59 10.83
CA TYR A 34 -2.22 4.85 11.46
C TYR A 34 -0.89 5.39 10.95
N ASP A 35 -0.25 6.25 11.75
CA ASP A 35 0.84 7.13 11.30
C ASP A 35 2.24 6.63 11.71
N ASP A 36 2.31 5.46 12.35
CA ASP A 36 3.55 4.91 12.86
C ASP A 36 4.51 4.59 11.71
N PHE A 37 5.74 5.10 11.81
CA PHE A 37 6.81 4.71 10.89
C PHE A 37 7.29 3.29 11.20
N VAL A 38 7.17 2.40 10.23
CA VAL A 38 7.55 1.00 10.34
C VAL A 38 8.38 0.63 9.11
N ALA A 39 9.44 -0.16 9.31
CA ALA A 39 10.21 -0.75 8.23
C ALA A 39 10.22 -2.28 8.41
N VAL A 40 9.79 -3.01 7.38
CA VAL A 40 9.77 -4.48 7.39
C VAL A 40 10.84 -5.00 6.45
N SER A 41 11.87 -5.65 7.00
CA SER A 41 12.92 -6.29 6.19
C SER A 41 12.42 -7.61 5.60
N ARG A 42 12.89 -7.95 4.38
CA ARG A 42 12.60 -9.22 3.69
C ARG A 42 11.11 -9.45 3.43
N LEU A 43 10.39 -8.37 3.14
CA LEU A 43 9.01 -8.46 2.68
C LEU A 43 9.03 -8.77 1.18
N GLU A 44 8.66 -10.00 0.83
CA GLU A 44 8.63 -10.46 -0.56
C GLU A 44 7.19 -10.80 -0.98
N PRO A 45 6.77 -10.41 -2.21
CA PRO A 45 7.52 -9.60 -3.18
C PRO A 45 7.68 -8.14 -2.71
N ASP A 46 8.83 -7.53 -3.04
CA ASP A 46 9.14 -6.15 -2.68
C ASP A 46 8.44 -5.18 -3.62
N LEU A 47 7.65 -4.26 -3.04
CA LEU A 47 6.92 -3.23 -3.77
C LEU A 47 7.85 -2.21 -4.44
N TRP A 48 9.08 -2.03 -3.93
CA TRP A 48 10.05 -1.07 -4.45
C TRP A 48 10.94 -1.64 -5.57
N ASN A 49 10.53 -2.73 -6.22
CA ASN A 49 11.32 -3.34 -7.28
C ASN A 49 11.58 -2.38 -8.49
N LYS A 50 12.76 -2.52 -9.12
CA LYS A 50 13.17 -1.71 -10.28
C LYS A 50 12.51 -2.23 -11.56
N MET A 51 12.01 -1.31 -12.38
CA MET A 51 11.42 -1.61 -13.68
C MET A 51 12.44 -2.11 -14.69
N TYR A 52 12.10 -3.21 -15.35
CA TYR A 52 12.49 -3.44 -16.73
C TYR A 52 11.24 -3.30 -17.59
N GLU A 53 11.40 -2.90 -18.85
CA GLU A 53 10.31 -2.81 -19.82
C GLU A 53 9.58 -4.17 -19.90
N GLY A 54 8.26 -4.17 -19.66
CA GLY A 54 7.44 -5.40 -19.57
C GLY A 54 7.44 -6.12 -18.22
N ALA A 55 8.05 -5.57 -17.16
CA ALA A 55 8.04 -6.18 -15.83
C ALA A 55 6.70 -5.97 -15.10
N GLU A 56 6.12 -7.05 -14.57
CA GLU A 56 4.97 -6.98 -13.66
C GLU A 56 5.39 -6.31 -12.35
N ARG A 57 4.73 -5.21 -11.96
CA ARG A 57 4.95 -4.56 -10.66
C ARG A 57 4.02 -5.18 -9.62
N GLU A 58 4.57 -6.03 -8.76
CA GLU A 58 3.87 -6.56 -7.61
C GLU A 58 4.68 -6.46 -6.32
N GLY A 59 3.98 -6.41 -5.20
CA GLY A 59 4.60 -6.45 -3.88
C GLY A 59 3.63 -6.14 -2.76
N TYR A 60 4.16 -6.10 -1.55
CA TYR A 60 3.36 -5.77 -0.36
C TYR A 60 3.62 -4.34 0.11
N THR A 61 2.53 -3.60 0.32
CA THR A 61 2.51 -2.50 1.31
C THR A 61 2.09 -3.05 2.66
N TYR A 62 2.37 -2.35 3.75
CA TYR A 62 2.23 -2.89 5.11
C TYR A 62 1.96 -1.80 6.15
N PHE A 63 1.24 -2.15 7.20
CA PHE A 63 0.87 -1.23 8.27
C PHE A 63 0.82 -1.94 9.61
N LEU A 64 1.08 -1.21 10.69
CA LEU A 64 0.67 -1.62 12.03
C LEU A 64 -0.70 -1.03 12.31
N VAL A 65 -1.69 -1.90 12.45
CA VAL A 65 -3.08 -1.53 12.78
C VAL A 65 -3.45 -2.04 14.17
N ASP A 66 -4.49 -1.47 14.78
CA ASP A 66 -5.03 -2.06 16.00
C ASP A 66 -5.54 -3.47 15.72
N LYS A 67 -5.30 -4.41 16.63
CA LYS A 67 -5.82 -5.78 16.51
C LYS A 67 -7.35 -5.83 16.63
N ASP A 68 -7.92 -4.84 17.34
CA ASP A 68 -9.35 -4.75 17.63
C ASP A 68 -10.08 -3.83 16.63
N ASP A 69 -9.36 -3.32 15.60
CA ASP A 69 -10.01 -2.68 14.46
C ASP A 69 -10.44 -3.74 13.44
N ASP A 70 -11.75 -3.90 13.31
CA ASP A 70 -12.37 -4.89 12.44
C ASP A 70 -12.43 -4.46 10.97
N ASN A 71 -12.36 -3.15 10.68
CA ASN A 71 -12.52 -2.63 9.31
C ASN A 71 -11.50 -1.53 8.95
N PRO A 72 -10.18 -1.75 9.14
CA PRO A 72 -9.20 -0.81 8.67
C PRO A 72 -9.19 -0.78 7.13
N LEU A 73 -8.86 0.39 6.57
CA LEU A 73 -8.75 0.64 5.15
C LEU A 73 -7.32 1.00 4.78
N ALA A 74 -6.90 0.60 3.58
CA ALA A 74 -5.72 1.15 2.92
C ALA A 74 -6.17 2.18 1.88
N ALA A 75 -5.61 3.39 1.93
CA ALA A 75 -5.89 4.46 0.99
C ALA A 75 -4.66 4.72 0.12
N PHE A 76 -4.76 4.46 -1.18
CA PHE A 76 -3.74 4.81 -2.16
C PHE A 76 -3.92 6.26 -2.61
N LYS A 77 -2.83 7.02 -2.65
CA LYS A 77 -2.80 8.42 -3.13
C LYS A 77 -3.85 9.31 -2.43
N ARG A 78 -4.08 9.07 -1.13
CA ARG A 78 -5.04 9.83 -0.33
C ARG A 78 -4.75 11.33 -0.40
N ARG A 79 -5.81 12.15 -0.43
CA ARG A 79 -5.79 13.61 -0.60
C ARG A 79 -5.28 14.06 -1.97
N SER A 80 -5.52 13.25 -3.00
CA SER A 80 -5.27 13.59 -4.40
C SER A 80 -6.45 13.16 -5.28
N ASP A 81 -6.47 13.62 -6.53
CA ASP A 81 -7.51 13.23 -7.50
C ASP A 81 -7.46 11.74 -7.88
N ALA A 82 -6.37 11.04 -7.55
CA ALA A 82 -6.16 9.62 -7.81
C ALA A 82 -6.43 8.73 -6.56
N GLU A 83 -7.15 9.26 -5.56
CA GLU A 83 -7.42 8.55 -4.31
C GLU A 83 -8.28 7.30 -4.53
N VAL A 84 -7.81 6.16 -4.01
CA VAL A 84 -8.54 4.87 -4.06
C VAL A 84 -8.45 4.17 -2.72
N TRP A 85 -9.56 3.58 -2.28
CA TRP A 85 -9.67 2.90 -0.99
C TRP A 85 -9.86 1.40 -1.15
N PHE A 86 -9.17 0.66 -0.30
CA PHE A 86 -9.21 -0.80 -0.25
C PHE A 86 -9.50 -1.25 1.17
N LYS A 87 -10.24 -2.36 1.30
CA LYS A 87 -10.31 -3.07 2.57
C LYS A 87 -8.94 -3.65 2.88
N LEU A 88 -8.41 -3.36 4.06
CA LEU A 88 -7.15 -3.93 4.52
C LEU A 88 -7.36 -5.30 5.20
N ARG A 89 -8.59 -5.57 5.66
CA ARG A 89 -9.04 -6.81 6.30
C ARG A 89 -10.42 -7.24 5.81
#